data_AF-A0A1H6VVX1-F1
#
_entry.id   AF-A0A1H6VVX1-F1
#
_cell.length_a   1.000
_cell.length_b   1.000
_cell.length_c   1.000
_cell.angle_alpha   90.00
_cell.angle_beta   90.00
_cell.angle_gamma   90.00
#
_symmetry.space_group_name_H-M   'P 1'
#
loop_
_entity.id
_entity.type
_entity.pdbx_description
1 polymer ?
#
loop_
_entity_poly.entity_id
_entity_poly.type
_entity_poly.pdbx_seq_one_letter_code
_entity_poly.pdbx_strand_id
1 'polypeptide(L)'
;MKPSSVIGRRAFGIVGGAARLASAELLRKMHYANSAARHFQPLDIAVERGASDKRRDSNPPVAGSAEHQLRTFDAIRDFEQRGVLAVALPCFESHLFIDELQANTRVVVVDMIAALFAHIRQRFPFARRVGVLTSPLLCERRLFECYGARVRIDVVSVGVEDAGALRAACDSLIAQGVDVLLPATIDSALSVQRLGALAVPIVDSYAAYARHLITADHRKPARQITLGVVGGVGPAATVDFMHKVVRNTPAVRDQDHIKIIVEQNPQIPDRTDYLMGNGVDPTLALYATCRKLEDGGADVIAIPCNTAHAFIAPIEARLRVPIVSMMSVTADHLRTTFPAVEHIGLLATDGTLASGVYRSALEARGLT
;
A
#
# COMPACT_ATOMS: atom_id res chain seq x y z
N MET A 1 4.74 -23.73 13.92
CA MET A 1 5.48 -23.87 12.65
C MET A 1 6.58 -22.81 12.63
N LYS A 2 7.85 -23.21 12.53
CA LYS A 2 9.00 -22.26 12.56
C LYS A 2 9.02 -21.40 11.30
N PRO A 3 9.20 -20.07 11.40
CA PRO A 3 9.39 -19.19 10.25
C PRO A 3 10.87 -19.22 9.85
N SER A 4 11.31 -20.26 9.14
CA SER A 4 12.65 -20.29 8.55
C SER A 4 12.63 -21.11 7.27
N SER A 5 12.73 -20.40 6.13
CA SER A 5 13.01 -20.84 4.73
C SER A 5 11.98 -20.40 3.67
N VAL A 6 11.60 -19.12 3.64
CA VAL A 6 10.89 -18.50 2.50
C VAL A 6 11.85 -17.62 1.68
N ILE A 7 13.05 -18.14 1.38
CA ILE A 7 13.94 -17.51 0.42
C ILE A 7 13.71 -18.25 -0.90
N GLY A 8 12.86 -17.69 -1.77
CA GLY A 8 12.64 -18.16 -3.14
C GLY A 8 11.19 -18.52 -3.53
N ARG A 9 10.23 -18.52 -2.60
CA ARG A 9 8.80 -18.76 -2.94
C ARG A 9 8.06 -17.44 -3.11
N ARG A 10 7.39 -17.26 -4.25
CA ARG A 10 6.48 -16.13 -4.49
C ARG A 10 5.08 -16.54 -4.05
N ALA A 11 4.57 -15.90 -3.00
CA ALA A 11 3.22 -16.09 -2.51
C ALA A 11 2.28 -15.00 -3.06
N PHE A 12 1.19 -15.41 -3.71
CA PHE A 12 0.20 -14.53 -4.32
C PHE A 12 -1.19 -14.77 -3.75
N GLY A 13 -1.91 -13.69 -3.46
CA GLY A 13 -3.34 -13.73 -3.20
C GLY A 13 -4.11 -13.45 -4.49
N ILE A 14 -5.26 -14.09 -4.70
CA ILE A 14 -6.21 -13.73 -5.76
C ILE A 14 -7.52 -13.32 -5.10
N VAL A 15 -7.90 -12.06 -5.28
CA VAL A 15 -9.16 -11.50 -4.77
C VAL A 15 -10.18 -11.57 -5.90
N GLY A 16 -10.98 -12.63 -5.88
CA GLY A 16 -11.88 -12.97 -6.97
C GLY A 16 -13.30 -12.46 -6.79
N GLY A 17 -13.78 -12.30 -5.55
CA GLY A 17 -15.14 -11.91 -5.22
C GLY A 17 -16.21 -12.62 -6.07
N ALA A 18 -17.03 -11.83 -6.77
CA ALA A 18 -18.03 -12.29 -7.72
C ALA A 18 -17.45 -12.77 -9.07
N ALA A 19 -16.21 -12.37 -9.41
CA ALA A 19 -15.51 -12.71 -10.65
C ALA A 19 -14.80 -14.08 -10.56
N ARG A 20 -15.54 -15.14 -10.20
CA ARG A 20 -14.99 -16.50 -10.01
C ARG A 20 -14.40 -17.07 -11.30
N LEU A 21 -15.05 -16.85 -12.44
CA LEU A 21 -14.55 -17.30 -13.75
C LEU A 21 -13.24 -16.61 -14.11
N ALA A 22 -13.13 -15.32 -13.84
CA ALA A 22 -11.91 -14.57 -14.09
C ALA A 22 -10.74 -15.05 -13.23
N SER A 23 -11.02 -15.42 -11.97
CA SER A 23 -10.02 -16.01 -11.08
C SER A 23 -9.54 -17.38 -11.57
N ALA A 24 -10.46 -18.23 -12.02
CA ALA A 24 -10.12 -19.53 -12.59
C ALA A 24 -9.30 -19.40 -13.89
N GLU A 25 -9.67 -18.47 -14.77
CA GLU A 25 -8.93 -18.20 -15.99
C GLU A 25 -7.53 -17.64 -15.68
N LEU A 26 -7.41 -16.71 -14.73
CA LEU A 26 -6.11 -16.19 -14.31
C LEU A 26 -5.21 -17.31 -13.77
N LEU A 27 -5.72 -18.17 -12.89
CA LEU A 27 -4.99 -19.32 -12.35
C LEU A 27 -4.48 -20.23 -13.46
N ARG A 28 -5.35 -20.54 -14.43
CA ARG A 28 -5.01 -21.35 -15.60
C ARG A 28 -3.87 -20.70 -16.40
N LYS A 29 -3.98 -19.40 -16.69
CA LYS A 29 -2.94 -18.66 -17.43
C LYS A 29 -1.64 -18.54 -16.66
N MET A 30 -1.69 -18.37 -15.33
CA MET A 30 -0.50 -18.37 -14.48
C MET A 30 0.21 -19.72 -14.52
N HIS A 31 -0.54 -20.82 -14.44
CA HIS A 31 0.04 -22.16 -14.59
C HIS A 31 0.76 -22.31 -15.94
N TYR A 32 0.11 -21.97 -17.05
CA TYR A 32 0.74 -22.04 -18.38
C TYR A 32 1.98 -21.14 -18.51
N ALA A 33 1.90 -19.90 -18.01
CA ALA A 33 3.01 -18.96 -18.08
C ALA A 33 4.21 -19.43 -17.25
N ASN A 34 3.98 -20.04 -16.07
CA ASN A 34 5.05 -20.59 -15.23
C ASN A 34 5.67 -21.84 -15.85
N SER A 35 4.85 -22.74 -16.42
CA SER A 35 5.33 -23.94 -17.12
C SER A 35 6.15 -23.61 -18.38
N ALA A 36 5.88 -22.48 -19.02
CA ALA A 36 6.64 -22.00 -20.19
C ALA A 36 7.85 -21.12 -19.82
N ALA A 37 8.06 -20.81 -18.54
CA ALA A 37 9.17 -19.97 -18.10
C ALA A 37 10.51 -20.71 -18.20
N ARG A 38 11.59 -19.98 -18.50
CA ARG A 38 12.96 -20.55 -18.57
C ARG A 38 13.40 -21.21 -17.26
N HIS A 39 12.89 -20.73 -16.13
CA HIS A 39 13.11 -21.29 -14.81
C HIS A 39 11.75 -21.43 -14.13
N PHE A 40 11.33 -22.66 -13.86
CA PHE A 40 10.12 -22.93 -13.10
C PHE A 40 10.28 -22.40 -11.67
N GLN A 41 9.32 -21.61 -11.19
CA GLN A 41 9.30 -21.14 -9.81
C GLN A 41 8.12 -21.76 -9.07
N PRO A 42 8.31 -22.33 -7.87
CA PRO A 42 7.20 -22.72 -7.01
C PRO A 42 6.36 -21.48 -6.68
N LEU A 43 5.06 -21.53 -7.04
CA LEU A 43 4.10 -20.47 -6.76
C LEU A 43 3.19 -20.93 -5.61
N ASP A 44 3.16 -20.17 -4.52
CA ASP A 44 2.21 -20.37 -3.43
C ASP A 44 1.01 -19.45 -3.67
N ILE A 45 -0.05 -19.95 -4.32
CA ILE A 45 -1.22 -19.15 -4.66
C ILE A 45 -2.35 -19.43 -3.70
N ALA A 46 -2.84 -18.39 -3.04
CA ALA A 46 -4.02 -18.42 -2.20
C ALA A 46 -5.17 -17.68 -2.90
N VAL A 47 -6.33 -18.33 -3.01
CA VAL A 47 -7.54 -17.72 -3.57
C VAL A 47 -8.45 -17.30 -2.43
N GLU A 48 -9.10 -16.15 -2.58
CA GLU A 48 -10.06 -15.63 -1.61
C GLU A 48 -11.09 -16.70 -1.27
N ARG A 49 -11.30 -16.90 0.04
CA ARG A 49 -12.36 -17.78 0.52
C ARG A 49 -13.69 -17.07 0.28
N GLY A 50 -14.54 -17.63 -0.57
CA GLY A 50 -15.90 -17.13 -0.70
C GLY A 50 -16.56 -17.13 0.69
N ALA A 51 -17.11 -15.99 1.10
CA ALA A 51 -17.75 -15.87 2.40
C ALA A 51 -18.84 -16.96 2.55
N SER A 52 -18.61 -17.86 3.49
CA SER A 52 -19.64 -18.77 4.01
C SER A 52 -20.44 -17.98 5.05
N ASP A 53 -21.23 -16.98 4.65
CA ASP A 53 -22.17 -16.38 5.60
C ASP A 53 -23.49 -15.89 5.00
N LYS A 54 -24.52 -16.01 5.83
CA LYS A 54 -25.96 -16.10 5.58
C LYS A 54 -26.66 -14.84 5.06
N ARG A 55 -25.95 -13.90 4.42
CA ARG A 55 -26.57 -12.75 3.73
C ARG A 55 -26.58 -12.99 2.22
N ARG A 56 -27.55 -13.80 1.78
CA ARG A 56 -28.04 -13.78 0.41
C ARG A 56 -28.73 -12.44 0.17
N ASP A 57 -27.98 -11.39 -0.15
CA ASP A 57 -28.50 -10.37 -1.03
C ASP A 57 -28.10 -10.75 -2.45
N SER A 58 -29.11 -10.83 -3.31
CA SER A 58 -29.16 -11.62 -4.54
C SER A 58 -28.47 -10.99 -5.75
N ASN A 59 -27.65 -9.96 -5.59
CA ASN A 59 -26.87 -9.37 -6.69
C ASN A 59 -25.45 -8.99 -6.23
N PRO A 60 -24.43 -9.12 -7.12
CA PRO A 60 -23.12 -8.56 -6.85
C PRO A 60 -23.22 -7.04 -6.63
N PRO A 61 -22.38 -6.45 -5.76
CA PRO A 61 -22.41 -5.02 -5.51
C PRO A 61 -22.15 -4.26 -6.81
N VAL A 62 -22.77 -3.08 -6.93
CA VAL A 62 -22.55 -2.20 -8.09
C VAL A 62 -21.06 -1.87 -8.21
N ALA A 63 -20.50 -2.00 -9.40
CA ALA A 63 -19.09 -1.73 -9.63
C ALA A 63 -18.70 -0.28 -9.26
N GLY A 64 -17.57 -0.12 -8.55
CA GLY A 64 -17.15 1.16 -7.98
C GLY A 64 -17.92 1.64 -6.73
N SER A 65 -19.00 0.96 -6.32
CA SER A 65 -19.74 1.33 -5.09
C SER A 65 -18.92 1.14 -3.82
N ALA A 66 -19.30 1.83 -2.73
CA ALA A 66 -18.66 1.67 -1.42
C ALA A 66 -18.66 0.21 -0.94
N GLU A 67 -19.74 -0.55 -1.19
CA GLU A 67 -19.79 -1.96 -0.82
C GLU A 67 -18.77 -2.80 -1.61
N HIS A 68 -18.61 -2.55 -2.91
CA HIS A 68 -17.58 -3.22 -3.70
C HIS A 68 -16.18 -2.87 -3.16
N GLN A 69 -15.91 -1.58 -2.92
CA GLN A 69 -14.62 -1.11 -2.39
C GLN A 69 -14.28 -1.79 -1.06
N LEU A 70 -15.21 -1.78 -0.10
CA LEU A 70 -15.01 -2.33 1.23
C LEU A 70 -14.83 -3.86 1.19
N ARG A 71 -15.63 -4.59 0.41
CA ARG A 71 -15.46 -6.05 0.25
C ARG A 71 -14.09 -6.40 -0.34
N THR A 72 -13.67 -5.69 -1.39
CA THR A 72 -12.34 -5.89 -1.98
C THR A 72 -11.23 -5.58 -0.99
N PHE A 73 -11.36 -4.50 -0.23
CA PHE A 73 -10.39 -4.13 0.80
C PHE A 73 -10.30 -5.18 1.93
N ASP A 74 -11.42 -5.66 2.43
CA ASP A 74 -11.47 -6.70 3.48
C ASP A 74 -10.81 -8.01 3.00
N ALA A 75 -11.02 -8.39 1.73
CA ALA A 75 -10.37 -9.55 1.13
C ALA A 75 -8.85 -9.38 1.01
N ILE A 76 -8.38 -8.19 0.63
CA ILE A 76 -6.94 -7.87 0.60
C ILE A 76 -6.34 -7.94 2.02
N ARG A 77 -7.06 -7.44 3.03
CA ARG A 77 -6.61 -7.47 4.42
C ARG A 77 -6.48 -8.89 4.97
N ASP A 78 -7.36 -9.83 4.59
CA ASP A 78 -7.19 -11.26 4.94
C ASP A 78 -5.85 -11.81 4.42
N PHE A 79 -5.50 -11.48 3.17
CA PHE A 79 -4.21 -11.86 2.59
C PHE A 79 -3.03 -11.20 3.31
N GLU A 80 -3.16 -9.92 3.68
CA GLU A 80 -2.15 -9.19 4.45
C GLU A 80 -1.85 -9.90 5.79
N GLN A 81 -2.90 -10.28 6.53
CA GLN A 81 -2.77 -11.00 7.81
C GLN A 81 -2.12 -12.39 7.66
N ARG A 82 -2.24 -12.99 6.47
CA ARG A 82 -1.62 -14.28 6.13
C ARG A 82 -0.18 -14.14 5.62
N GLY A 83 0.37 -12.93 5.57
CA GLY A 83 1.73 -12.66 5.13
C GLY A 83 1.93 -12.71 3.62
N VAL A 84 0.86 -12.59 2.83
CA VAL A 84 0.95 -12.49 1.37
C VAL A 84 1.50 -11.11 0.98
N LEU A 85 2.48 -11.09 0.08
CA LEU A 85 3.18 -9.85 -0.30
C LEU A 85 2.53 -9.13 -1.49
N ALA A 86 1.83 -9.87 -2.36
CA ALA A 86 1.16 -9.32 -3.52
C ALA A 86 -0.21 -9.99 -3.77
N VAL A 87 -1.18 -9.20 -4.20
CA VAL A 87 -2.55 -9.65 -4.53
C VAL A 87 -2.89 -9.28 -5.97
N ALA A 88 -3.47 -10.22 -6.69
CA ALA A 88 -4.02 -10.02 -8.02
C ALA A 88 -5.52 -9.75 -7.93
N LEU A 89 -5.96 -8.71 -8.65
CA LEU A 89 -7.37 -8.41 -8.88
C LEU A 89 -7.76 -8.79 -10.32
N PRO A 90 -8.29 -10.00 -10.59
CA PRO A 90 -8.73 -10.43 -11.93
C PRO A 90 -10.06 -9.77 -12.38
N CYS A 91 -10.31 -8.52 -11.99
CA CYS A 91 -11.54 -7.78 -12.24
C CYS A 91 -11.20 -6.33 -12.63
N PHE A 92 -11.65 -5.91 -13.81
CA PHE A 92 -11.37 -4.56 -14.32
C PHE A 92 -12.10 -3.49 -13.53
N GLU A 93 -13.28 -3.80 -13.00
CA GLU A 93 -14.10 -2.90 -12.19
C GLU A 93 -13.43 -2.51 -10.88
N SER A 94 -12.63 -3.40 -10.26
CA SER A 94 -11.86 -3.07 -9.07
C SER A 94 -10.74 -2.05 -9.34
N HIS A 95 -10.38 -1.83 -10.61
CA HIS A 95 -9.37 -0.84 -11.00
C HIS A 95 -9.94 0.58 -11.14
N LEU A 96 -11.26 0.76 -10.95
CA LEU A 96 -11.85 2.08 -10.76
C LEU A 96 -11.36 2.76 -9.47
N PHE A 97 -10.88 1.98 -8.50
CA PHE A 97 -10.47 2.45 -7.18
C PHE A 97 -9.16 1.79 -6.68
N ILE A 98 -8.28 1.38 -7.60
CA ILE A 98 -7.03 0.69 -7.24
C ILE A 98 -6.07 1.59 -6.47
N ASP A 99 -6.06 2.89 -6.79
CA ASP A 99 -5.20 3.88 -6.12
C ASP A 99 -5.58 3.96 -4.62
N GLU A 100 -6.88 3.92 -4.31
CA GLU A 100 -7.42 3.89 -2.95
C GLU A 100 -7.05 2.60 -2.21
N LEU A 101 -7.11 1.44 -2.88
CA LEU A 101 -6.67 0.18 -2.29
C LEU A 101 -5.17 0.22 -1.97
N GLN A 102 -4.34 0.62 -2.94
CA GLN A 102 -2.88 0.69 -2.79
C GLN A 102 -2.46 1.69 -1.69
N ALA A 103 -3.19 2.79 -1.52
CA ALA A 103 -2.96 3.76 -0.46
C ALA A 103 -3.24 3.21 0.95
N ASN A 104 -4.14 2.22 1.07
CA ASN A 104 -4.66 1.76 2.37
C ASN A 104 -4.26 0.33 2.80
N THR A 105 -3.62 -0.48 1.95
CA THR A 105 -3.04 -1.79 2.34
C THR A 105 -1.52 -1.78 2.32
N ARG A 106 -0.81 -2.66 3.03
CA ARG A 106 0.64 -2.85 2.82
C ARG A 106 0.97 -3.85 1.71
N VAL A 107 0.02 -4.69 1.33
CA VAL A 107 0.18 -5.67 0.27
C VAL A 107 0.26 -4.95 -1.07
N VAL A 108 1.07 -5.45 -1.99
CA VAL A 108 1.11 -4.91 -3.36
C VAL A 108 -0.12 -5.38 -4.11
N VAL A 109 -1.02 -4.45 -4.41
CA VAL A 109 -2.14 -4.68 -5.33
C VAL A 109 -1.61 -4.55 -6.75
N VAL A 110 -1.53 -5.67 -7.47
CA VAL A 110 -0.96 -5.70 -8.83
C VAL A 110 -2.00 -5.18 -9.81
N ASP A 111 -1.64 -4.11 -10.51
CA ASP A 111 -2.51 -3.41 -11.45
C ASP A 111 -2.58 -4.14 -12.79
N MET A 112 -3.72 -4.77 -13.06
CA MET A 112 -4.01 -5.50 -14.28
C MET A 112 -3.98 -4.58 -15.51
N ILE A 113 -4.56 -3.39 -15.44
CA ILE A 113 -4.67 -2.50 -16.60
C ILE A 113 -3.30 -1.93 -16.96
N ALA A 114 -2.52 -1.49 -15.96
CA ALA A 114 -1.14 -1.08 -16.18
C ALA A 114 -0.29 -2.22 -16.78
N ALA A 115 -0.46 -3.45 -16.29
CA ALA A 115 0.22 -4.63 -16.83
C ALA A 115 -0.14 -4.88 -18.32
N LEU A 116 -1.40 -4.68 -18.70
CA LEU A 116 -1.85 -4.82 -20.09
C LEU A 116 -1.24 -3.78 -21.02
N PHE A 117 -1.23 -2.51 -20.61
CA PHE A 117 -0.60 -1.45 -21.42
C PHE A 117 0.92 -1.62 -21.51
N ALA A 118 1.58 -2.08 -20.45
CA ALA A 118 3.00 -2.46 -20.49
C ALA A 118 3.24 -3.61 -21.48
N HIS A 119 2.38 -4.63 -21.47
CA HIS A 119 2.43 -5.73 -22.44
C HIS A 119 2.23 -5.24 -23.88
N ILE A 120 1.25 -4.38 -24.13
CA ILE A 120 1.00 -3.81 -25.46
C ILE A 120 2.23 -3.05 -25.96
N ARG A 121 2.82 -2.20 -25.12
CA ARG A 121 4.05 -1.46 -25.46
C ARG A 121 5.21 -2.38 -25.80
N GLN A 122 5.35 -3.49 -25.07
CA GLN A 122 6.42 -4.45 -25.31
C GLN A 122 6.19 -5.30 -26.57
N ARG A 123 4.95 -5.76 -26.80
CA ARG A 123 4.64 -6.73 -27.86
C ARG A 123 4.28 -6.07 -29.19
N PHE A 124 3.68 -4.90 -29.14
CA PHE A 124 3.19 -4.11 -30.27
C PHE A 124 3.75 -2.67 -30.17
N PRO A 125 5.08 -2.47 -30.28
CA PRO A 125 5.73 -1.18 -30.01
C PRO A 125 5.29 -0.04 -30.95
N PHE A 126 4.72 -0.38 -32.11
CA PHE A 126 4.20 0.58 -33.09
C PHE A 126 2.72 0.91 -32.90
N ALA A 127 2.02 0.22 -32.00
CA ALA A 127 0.62 0.52 -31.71
C ALA A 127 0.50 1.92 -31.09
N ARG A 128 -0.31 2.77 -31.73
CA ARG A 128 -0.64 4.12 -31.29
C ARG A 128 -2.09 4.22 -30.83
N ARG A 129 -2.96 3.36 -31.37
CA ARG A 129 -4.38 3.31 -31.04
C ARG A 129 -4.81 1.90 -30.64
N VAL A 130 -5.45 1.76 -29.49
CA VAL A 130 -5.94 0.47 -28.97
C VAL A 130 -7.47 0.49 -28.89
N GLY A 131 -8.10 -0.52 -29.48
CA GLY A 131 -9.53 -0.74 -29.37
C GLY A 131 -9.84 -1.62 -28.17
N VAL A 132 -10.69 -1.18 -27.25
CA VAL A 132 -10.99 -1.89 -26.00
C VAL A 132 -12.43 -2.40 -26.01
N LEU A 133 -12.62 -3.68 -25.77
CA LEU A 133 -13.94 -4.33 -25.65
C LEU A 133 -14.25 -4.51 -24.18
N THR A 134 -15.03 -3.61 -23.59
CA THR A 134 -15.26 -3.54 -22.14
C THR A 134 -16.75 -3.48 -21.79
N SER A 135 -17.11 -3.25 -20.53
CA SER A 135 -18.50 -3.05 -20.12
C SER A 135 -18.94 -1.59 -20.33
N PRO A 136 -20.25 -1.32 -20.57
CA PRO A 136 -20.76 0.04 -20.73
C PRO A 136 -20.36 0.99 -19.59
N LEU A 137 -20.35 0.49 -18.35
CA LEU A 137 -19.92 1.23 -17.18
C LEU A 137 -18.46 1.70 -17.28
N LEU A 138 -17.55 0.83 -17.71
CA LEU A 138 -16.12 1.17 -17.80
C LEU A 138 -15.84 2.14 -18.96
N CYS A 139 -16.65 2.10 -20.02
CA CYS A 139 -16.66 3.13 -21.06
C CYS A 139 -17.10 4.49 -20.51
N GLU A 140 -18.21 4.54 -19.77
CA GLU A 140 -18.73 5.77 -19.17
C GLU A 140 -17.68 6.40 -18.23
N ARG A 141 -17.00 5.57 -17.44
CA ARG A 141 -15.91 5.99 -16.54
C ARG A 141 -14.59 6.29 -17.24
N ARG A 142 -14.49 6.05 -18.55
CA ARG A 142 -13.29 6.24 -19.37
C ARG A 142 -12.04 5.62 -18.76
N LEU A 143 -12.21 4.43 -18.14
CA LEU A 143 -11.16 3.83 -17.32
C LEU A 143 -9.91 3.56 -18.17
N PHE A 144 -10.05 2.92 -19.32
CA PHE A 144 -8.91 2.55 -20.17
C PHE A 144 -8.27 3.76 -20.85
N GLU A 145 -9.05 4.78 -21.19
CA GLU A 145 -8.57 6.04 -21.74
C GLU A 145 -7.64 6.77 -20.75
N CYS A 146 -7.99 6.77 -19.46
CA CYS A 146 -7.11 7.31 -18.42
C CYS A 146 -5.76 6.59 -18.38
N TYR A 147 -5.73 5.26 -18.51
CA TYR A 147 -4.48 4.49 -18.57
C TYR A 147 -3.72 4.72 -19.88
N GLY A 148 -4.41 4.74 -21.01
CA GLY A 148 -3.84 5.04 -22.32
C GLY A 148 -3.12 6.39 -22.35
N ALA A 149 -3.76 7.43 -21.79
CA ALA A 149 -3.18 8.77 -21.67
C ALA A 149 -1.85 8.77 -20.89
N ARG A 150 -1.76 8.04 -19.78
CA ARG A 150 -0.52 7.91 -18.97
C ARG A 150 0.65 7.35 -19.78
N VAL A 151 0.38 6.46 -20.73
CA VAL A 151 1.39 5.83 -21.59
C VAL A 151 1.38 6.35 -23.03
N ARG A 152 0.71 7.47 -23.33
CA ARG A 152 0.60 8.07 -24.67
C ARG A 152 0.10 7.09 -25.76
N ILE A 153 -0.92 6.31 -25.44
CA ILE A 153 -1.68 5.47 -26.38
C ILE A 153 -3.10 6.01 -26.46
N ASP A 154 -3.60 6.21 -27.67
CA ASP A 154 -5.00 6.56 -27.92
C ASP A 154 -5.88 5.32 -27.70
N VAL A 155 -7.01 5.49 -27.01
CA VAL A 155 -7.87 4.38 -26.61
C VAL A 155 -9.28 4.66 -27.06
N VAL A 156 -9.88 3.68 -27.71
CA VAL A 156 -11.27 3.71 -28.14
C VAL A 156 -11.99 2.51 -27.52
N SER A 157 -12.91 2.76 -26.59
CA SER A 157 -13.64 1.70 -25.90
C SER A 157 -15.04 1.50 -26.46
N VAL A 158 -15.48 0.25 -26.57
CA VAL A 158 -16.85 -0.15 -26.90
C VAL A 158 -17.39 -1.04 -25.79
N GLY A 159 -18.60 -0.73 -25.32
CA GLY A 159 -19.34 -1.55 -24.37
C GLY A 159 -19.92 -2.78 -25.05
N VAL A 160 -19.66 -3.98 -24.51
CA VAL A 160 -20.21 -5.25 -25.02
C VAL A 160 -21.07 -5.89 -23.93
N GLU A 161 -22.37 -5.99 -24.18
CA GLU A 161 -23.34 -6.56 -23.23
C GLU A 161 -23.51 -8.07 -23.39
N ASP A 162 -23.36 -8.60 -24.60
CA ASP A 162 -23.47 -10.02 -24.90
C ASP A 162 -22.46 -10.50 -25.95
N ALA A 163 -22.29 -11.82 -26.05
CA ALA A 163 -21.35 -12.44 -26.98
C ALA A 163 -21.76 -12.30 -28.46
N GLY A 164 -23.05 -12.10 -28.76
CA GLY A 164 -23.57 -11.92 -30.12
C GLY A 164 -23.16 -10.59 -30.73
N ALA A 165 -23.05 -9.53 -29.92
CA ALA A 165 -22.59 -8.21 -30.34
C ALA A 165 -21.06 -8.12 -30.53
N LEU A 166 -20.30 -9.11 -30.06
CA LEU A 166 -18.83 -9.03 -29.98
C LEU A 166 -18.16 -8.87 -31.35
N ARG A 167 -18.62 -9.59 -32.39
CA ARG A 167 -18.03 -9.48 -33.73
C ARG A 167 -18.23 -8.07 -34.31
N ALA A 168 -19.44 -7.55 -34.21
CA ALA A 168 -19.77 -6.20 -34.68
C ALA A 168 -18.97 -5.13 -33.92
N ALA A 169 -18.78 -5.29 -32.61
CA ALA A 169 -17.95 -4.41 -31.80
C ALA A 169 -16.47 -4.41 -32.26
N CYS A 170 -15.90 -5.60 -32.53
CA CYS A 170 -14.56 -5.72 -33.11
C CYS A 170 -14.46 -5.02 -34.47
N ASP A 171 -15.39 -5.29 -35.38
CA ASP A 171 -15.39 -4.74 -36.73
C ASP A 171 -15.53 -3.20 -36.71
N SER A 172 -16.34 -2.67 -35.78
CA SER A 172 -16.47 -1.22 -35.54
C SER A 172 -15.16 -0.58 -35.06
N LEU A 173 -14.46 -1.22 -34.12
CA LEU A 173 -13.16 -0.73 -33.65
C LEU A 173 -12.10 -0.79 -34.76
N ILE A 174 -12.08 -1.87 -35.55
CA ILE A 174 -11.19 -2.00 -36.71
C ILE A 174 -11.45 -0.90 -37.73
N ALA A 175 -12.72 -0.59 -38.03
CA ALA A 175 -13.09 0.49 -38.94
C ALA A 175 -12.62 1.88 -38.45
N GLN A 176 -12.40 2.04 -37.14
CA GLN A 176 -11.86 3.27 -36.53
C GLN A 176 -10.32 3.33 -36.53
N GLY A 177 -9.66 2.34 -37.15
CA GLY A 177 -8.21 2.32 -37.35
C GLY A 177 -7.42 2.00 -36.08
N VAL A 178 -7.94 1.11 -35.22
CA VAL A 178 -7.19 0.60 -34.07
C VAL A 178 -6.08 -0.35 -34.54
N ASP A 179 -4.92 -0.33 -33.88
CA ASP A 179 -3.79 -1.19 -34.21
C ASP A 179 -3.89 -2.57 -33.53
N VAL A 180 -4.56 -2.63 -32.39
CA VAL A 180 -4.67 -3.80 -31.51
C VAL A 180 -6.02 -3.79 -30.82
N LEU A 181 -6.64 -4.97 -30.67
CA LEU A 181 -7.84 -5.17 -29.85
C LEU A 181 -7.49 -5.71 -28.45
N LEU A 182 -8.12 -5.13 -27.43
CA LEU A 182 -7.96 -5.51 -26.02
C LEU A 182 -9.31 -5.94 -25.44
N PRO A 183 -9.53 -7.24 -25.21
CA PRO A 183 -10.67 -7.75 -24.46
C PRO A 183 -10.56 -7.40 -22.97
N ALA A 184 -11.47 -6.59 -22.47
CA ALA A 184 -11.46 -5.99 -21.13
C ALA A 184 -12.65 -6.43 -20.27
N THR A 185 -13.20 -7.61 -20.56
CA THR A 185 -14.10 -8.36 -19.68
C THR A 185 -13.75 -9.85 -19.75
N ILE A 186 -14.16 -10.64 -18.77
CA ILE A 186 -13.97 -12.10 -18.85
C ILE A 186 -14.73 -12.71 -20.03
N ASP A 187 -15.95 -12.25 -20.30
CA ASP A 187 -16.77 -12.78 -21.38
C ASP A 187 -16.20 -12.44 -22.76
N SER A 188 -15.70 -11.22 -22.96
CA SER A 188 -15.02 -10.86 -24.21
C SER A 188 -13.70 -11.62 -24.36
N ALA A 189 -12.91 -11.77 -23.29
CA ALA A 189 -11.63 -12.51 -23.34
C ALA A 189 -11.81 -13.99 -23.69
N LEU A 190 -12.86 -14.65 -23.19
CA LEU A 190 -13.18 -16.03 -23.53
C LEU A 190 -13.85 -16.17 -24.90
N SER A 191 -14.68 -15.20 -25.29
CA SER A 191 -15.46 -15.28 -26.53
C SER A 191 -14.66 -14.86 -27.76
N VAL A 192 -13.74 -13.92 -27.64
CA VAL A 192 -12.93 -13.43 -28.76
C VAL A 192 -12.06 -14.54 -29.36
N GLN A 193 -11.64 -15.54 -28.56
CA GLN A 193 -10.89 -16.70 -29.01
C GLN A 193 -11.67 -17.56 -30.01
N ARG A 194 -13.01 -17.42 -30.06
CA ARG A 194 -13.91 -18.16 -30.95
C ARG A 194 -14.25 -17.42 -32.24
N LEU A 195 -13.86 -16.14 -32.39
CA LEU A 195 -14.23 -15.31 -33.55
C LEU A 195 -13.43 -15.57 -34.83
N GLY A 196 -12.42 -16.46 -34.77
CA GLY A 196 -11.50 -16.70 -35.87
C GLY A 196 -10.51 -15.55 -36.07
N ALA A 197 -9.87 -15.49 -37.25
CA ALA A 197 -8.91 -14.44 -37.56
C ALA A 197 -9.60 -13.07 -37.74
N LEU A 198 -9.02 -12.03 -37.13
CA LEU A 198 -9.39 -10.62 -37.32
C LEU A 198 -8.26 -9.87 -38.03
N ALA A 199 -8.58 -8.71 -38.61
CA ALA A 199 -7.62 -7.90 -39.37
C ALA A 199 -6.50 -7.30 -38.50
N VAL A 200 -6.70 -7.23 -37.18
CA VAL A 200 -5.76 -6.67 -36.21
C VAL A 200 -5.49 -7.69 -35.10
N PRO A 201 -4.28 -7.69 -34.50
CA PRO A 201 -3.96 -8.58 -33.40
C PRO A 201 -4.83 -8.33 -32.17
N ILE A 202 -5.03 -9.39 -31.38
CA ILE A 202 -5.83 -9.39 -30.15
C ILE A 202 -4.92 -9.71 -28.98
N VAL A 203 -5.00 -8.91 -27.91
CA VAL A 203 -4.29 -9.17 -26.65
C VAL A 203 -5.02 -10.26 -25.87
N ASP A 204 -4.29 -11.26 -25.40
CA ASP A 204 -4.81 -12.18 -24.38
C ASP A 204 -4.60 -11.56 -22.99
N SER A 205 -5.64 -10.89 -22.50
CA SER A 205 -5.54 -10.04 -21.30
C SER A 205 -5.13 -10.82 -20.06
N TYR A 206 -5.72 -12.00 -19.83
CA TYR A 206 -5.39 -12.81 -18.67
C TYR A 206 -4.02 -13.47 -18.81
N ALA A 207 -3.56 -13.82 -20.02
CA ALA A 207 -2.19 -14.30 -20.23
C ALA A 207 -1.14 -13.20 -20.03
N ALA A 208 -1.40 -11.99 -20.52
CA ALA A 208 -0.53 -10.83 -20.33
C ALA A 208 -0.41 -10.49 -18.84
N TYR A 209 -1.55 -10.46 -18.13
CA TYR A 209 -1.56 -10.20 -16.68
C TYR A 209 -0.89 -11.32 -15.87
N ALA A 210 -1.19 -12.59 -16.17
CA ALA A 210 -0.54 -13.74 -15.53
C ALA A 210 0.99 -13.70 -15.69
N ARG A 211 1.49 -13.36 -16.88
CA ARG A 211 2.93 -13.20 -17.13
C ARG A 211 3.50 -12.09 -16.27
N HIS A 212 2.83 -10.93 -16.22
CA HIS A 212 3.27 -9.80 -15.40
C HIS A 212 3.34 -10.18 -13.91
N LEU A 213 2.34 -10.88 -13.38
CA LEU A 213 2.33 -11.38 -12.00
C LEU A 213 3.54 -12.27 -11.71
N ILE A 214 3.92 -13.14 -12.63
CA ILE A 214 5.05 -14.06 -12.43
C ILE A 214 6.40 -13.35 -12.57
N THR A 215 6.53 -12.39 -13.49
CA THR A 215 7.83 -11.80 -13.84
C THR A 215 8.18 -10.49 -13.14
N ALA A 216 7.19 -9.69 -12.75
CA ALA A 216 7.44 -8.36 -12.17
C ALA A 216 8.03 -8.46 -10.75
N ASP A 217 8.85 -7.49 -10.37
CA ASP A 217 9.23 -7.29 -8.97
C ASP A 217 8.13 -6.49 -8.28
N HIS A 218 7.39 -7.12 -7.38
CA HIS A 218 6.22 -6.53 -6.73
C HIS A 218 6.66 -5.69 -5.53
N ARG A 219 7.45 -4.63 -5.80
CA ARG A 219 7.81 -3.63 -4.80
C ARG A 219 6.72 -2.58 -4.72
N LYS A 220 6.31 -2.25 -3.50
CA LYS A 220 5.34 -1.18 -3.29
C LYS A 220 5.97 0.18 -3.65
N PRO A 221 5.26 1.09 -4.35
CA PRO A 221 5.71 2.48 -4.47
C PRO A 221 5.86 3.12 -3.08
N ALA A 222 6.76 4.11 -2.98
CA ALA A 222 7.00 4.83 -1.73
C ALA A 222 5.72 5.53 -1.26
N ARG A 223 5.22 5.12 -0.09
CA ARG A 223 4.05 5.73 0.55
C ARG A 223 4.44 6.97 1.34
N GLN A 224 3.47 7.84 1.62
CA GLN A 224 3.65 8.92 2.58
C GLN A 224 4.08 8.36 3.95
N ILE A 225 5.02 9.05 4.60
CA ILE A 225 5.55 8.70 5.92
C ILE A 225 4.43 8.75 6.95
N THR A 226 4.33 7.71 7.77
CA THR A 226 3.42 7.64 8.92
C THR A 226 4.20 7.88 10.20
N LEU A 227 3.80 8.91 10.96
CA LEU A 227 4.38 9.24 12.25
C LEU A 227 3.68 8.45 13.37
N GLY A 228 4.43 7.62 14.08
CA GLY A 228 3.98 7.01 15.33
C GLY A 228 4.25 7.93 16.51
N VAL A 229 3.29 8.13 17.41
CA VAL A 229 3.47 8.93 18.63
C VAL A 229 3.24 8.06 19.85
N VAL A 230 4.30 7.90 20.66
CA VAL A 230 4.21 7.30 21.99
C VAL A 230 3.57 8.32 22.92
N GLY A 231 2.26 8.20 23.09
CA GLY A 231 1.48 9.09 23.93
C GLY A 231 1.25 8.53 25.33
N GLY A 232 0.66 9.36 26.20
CA GLY A 232 0.22 8.96 27.54
C GLY A 232 1.27 9.12 28.63
N VAL A 233 2.56 9.25 28.27
CA VAL A 233 3.67 9.63 29.18
C VAL A 233 3.66 11.12 29.60
N GLY A 234 2.50 11.74 29.50
CA GLY A 234 2.20 13.16 29.54
C GLY A 234 1.03 13.43 28.59
N PRO A 235 -0.20 13.04 28.94
CA PRO A 235 -1.32 13.02 27.98
C PRO A 235 -1.57 14.35 27.26
N ALA A 236 -1.46 15.46 27.98
CA ALA A 236 -1.57 16.81 27.43
C ALA A 236 -0.41 17.17 26.48
N ALA A 237 0.81 16.68 26.76
CA ALA A 237 1.97 16.87 25.90
C ALA A 237 1.77 16.17 24.55
N THR A 238 1.12 15.00 24.51
CA THR A 238 0.76 14.34 23.25
C THR A 238 -0.16 15.23 22.41
N VAL A 239 -1.20 15.82 23.02
CA VAL A 239 -2.17 16.67 22.32
C VAL A 239 -1.51 17.94 21.79
N ASP A 240 -0.69 18.59 22.62
CA ASP A 240 0.08 19.77 22.22
C ASP A 240 1.09 19.44 21.08
N PHE A 241 1.76 18.29 21.16
CA PHE A 241 2.66 17.84 20.09
C PHE A 241 1.90 17.63 18.77
N MET A 242 0.76 16.93 18.79
CA MET A 242 -0.07 16.76 17.59
C MET A 242 -0.54 18.08 17.01
N HIS A 243 -1.00 19.00 17.86
CA HIS A 243 -1.40 20.34 17.44
C HIS A 243 -0.25 21.07 16.75
N LYS A 244 0.98 20.99 17.28
CA LYS A 244 2.18 21.56 16.67
C LYS A 244 2.53 20.87 15.34
N VAL A 245 2.41 19.55 15.23
CA VAL A 245 2.65 18.85 13.96
C VAL A 245 1.67 19.33 12.90
N VAL A 246 0.37 19.39 13.21
CA VAL A 246 -0.65 19.89 12.28
C VAL A 246 -0.35 21.33 11.87
N ARG A 247 -0.11 22.23 12.83
CA ARG A 247 0.15 23.65 12.56
C ARG A 247 1.40 23.92 11.72
N ASN A 248 2.44 23.10 11.88
CA ASN A 248 3.71 23.29 11.18
C ASN A 248 3.82 22.43 9.90
N THR A 249 2.80 21.66 9.53
CA THR A 249 2.79 20.95 8.25
C THR A 249 2.35 21.92 7.14
N PRO A 250 3.14 22.12 6.07
CA PRO A 250 2.77 23.00 4.96
C PRO A 250 1.73 22.32 4.05
N ALA A 251 0.50 22.22 4.54
CA ALA A 251 -0.63 21.58 3.85
C ALA A 251 -1.51 22.62 3.15
N VAL A 252 -1.98 22.29 1.94
CA VAL A 252 -2.97 23.11 1.20
C VAL A 252 -4.38 22.51 1.35
N ARG A 253 -4.46 21.20 1.56
CA ARG A 253 -5.68 20.44 1.86
C ARG A 253 -5.42 19.41 2.95
N ASP A 254 -6.48 18.86 3.52
CA ASP A 254 -6.40 17.89 4.62
C ASP A 254 -5.48 16.69 4.32
N GLN A 255 -5.50 16.20 3.07
CA GLN A 255 -4.72 15.03 2.64
C GLN A 255 -3.21 15.30 2.50
N ASP A 256 -2.78 16.57 2.59
CA ASP A 256 -1.37 16.92 2.59
C ASP A 256 -0.77 16.85 4.01
N HIS A 257 -1.59 16.68 5.06
CA HIS A 257 -1.11 16.47 6.42
C HIS A 257 -0.42 15.10 6.59
N ILE A 258 0.54 15.06 7.51
CA ILE A 258 1.24 13.82 7.87
C ILE A 258 0.25 12.86 8.52
N LYS A 259 0.24 11.60 8.08
CA LYS A 259 -0.53 10.54 8.73
C LYS A 259 0.06 10.24 10.11
N ILE A 260 -0.75 10.30 11.16
CA ILE A 260 -0.30 10.07 12.55
C ILE A 260 -1.03 8.87 13.15
N ILE A 261 -0.30 7.98 13.80
CA ILE A 261 -0.83 6.93 14.69
C ILE A 261 -0.40 7.25 16.10
N VAL A 262 -1.33 7.29 17.05
CA VAL A 262 -1.04 7.60 18.45
C VAL A 262 -1.44 6.41 19.32
N GLU A 263 -0.48 5.90 20.09
CA GLU A 263 -0.78 5.00 21.21
C GLU A 263 -0.74 5.83 22.49
N GLN A 264 -1.91 6.33 22.91
CA GLN A 264 -2.06 7.14 24.11
C GLN A 264 -2.18 6.22 25.33
N ASN A 265 -1.04 5.87 25.95
CA ASN A 265 -0.98 4.90 27.05
C ASN A 265 -0.54 5.55 28.37
N PRO A 266 -1.47 6.08 29.19
CA PRO A 266 -1.14 6.67 30.49
C PRO A 266 -0.76 5.64 31.56
N GLN A 267 -0.90 4.33 31.28
CA GLN A 267 -0.49 3.26 32.20
C GLN A 267 1.02 2.97 32.16
N ILE A 268 1.80 3.67 31.33
CA ILE A 268 3.27 3.58 31.36
C ILE A 268 3.77 4.15 32.70
N PRO A 269 4.52 3.38 33.51
CA PRO A 269 5.03 3.82 34.81
C PRO A 269 5.80 5.14 34.73
N ASP A 270 5.75 5.96 35.78
CA ASP A 270 6.42 7.25 35.77
C ASP A 270 7.95 7.11 35.65
N ARG A 271 8.52 7.87 34.73
CA ARG A 271 9.95 7.81 34.40
C ARG A 271 10.80 8.49 35.47
N THR A 272 10.29 9.59 36.04
CA THR A 272 10.98 10.33 37.09
C THR A 272 11.04 9.46 38.35
N ASP A 273 9.93 8.86 38.76
CA ASP A 273 9.90 8.00 39.94
C ASP A 273 10.90 6.84 39.85
N TYR A 274 11.00 6.19 38.68
CA TYR A 274 11.99 5.12 38.48
C TYR A 274 13.43 5.62 38.55
N LEU A 275 13.75 6.74 37.88
CA LEU A 275 15.10 7.32 37.89
C LEU A 275 15.51 7.83 39.29
N MET A 276 14.54 8.21 40.11
CA MET A 276 14.75 8.60 41.51
C MET A 276 14.73 7.41 42.49
N GLY A 277 14.61 6.17 41.98
CA GLY A 277 14.69 4.94 42.78
C GLY A 277 13.40 4.50 43.46
N ASN A 278 12.27 5.13 43.15
CA ASN A 278 10.97 4.91 43.82
C ASN A 278 9.89 4.29 42.91
N GLY A 279 10.18 4.10 41.62
CA GLY A 279 9.21 3.70 40.61
C GLY A 279 9.43 2.32 40.00
N VAL A 280 8.47 1.89 39.18
CA VAL A 280 8.57 0.69 38.34
C VAL A 280 9.29 1.03 37.04
N ASP A 281 10.15 0.14 36.56
CA ASP A 281 10.87 0.33 35.28
C ASP A 281 9.88 0.51 34.10
N PRO A 282 9.89 1.66 33.40
CA PRO A 282 8.98 1.93 32.29
C PRO A 282 9.42 1.28 30.98
N THR A 283 10.63 0.69 30.91
CA THR A 283 11.25 0.23 29.65
C THR A 283 10.37 -0.74 28.89
N LEU A 284 9.78 -1.73 29.55
CA LEU A 284 8.95 -2.74 28.88
C LEU A 284 7.66 -2.13 28.35
N ALA A 285 7.03 -1.22 29.10
CA ALA A 285 5.79 -0.56 28.69
C ALA A 285 6.04 0.39 27.50
N LEU A 286 7.14 1.15 27.54
CA LEU A 286 7.60 1.98 26.43
C LEU A 286 7.90 1.15 25.17
N TYR A 287 8.64 0.05 25.32
CA TYR A 287 8.95 -0.86 24.21
C TYR A 287 7.69 -1.46 23.60
N ALA A 288 6.75 -1.96 24.42
CA ALA A 288 5.50 -2.52 23.96
C ALA A 288 4.66 -1.48 23.17
N THR A 289 4.62 -0.23 23.64
CA THR A 289 3.96 0.87 22.92
C THR A 289 4.67 1.20 21.59
N CYS A 290 6.02 1.26 21.56
CA CYS A 290 6.76 1.46 20.31
C CYS A 290 6.53 0.32 19.31
N ARG A 291 6.52 -0.93 19.78
CA ARG A 291 6.23 -2.12 18.97
C ARG A 291 4.82 -2.07 18.36
N LYS A 292 3.81 -1.69 19.15
CA LYS A 292 2.44 -1.47 18.63
C LYS A 292 2.41 -0.45 17.50
N LEU A 293 3.16 0.65 17.61
CA LEU A 293 3.24 1.67 16.56
C LEU A 293 3.95 1.16 15.31
N GLU A 294 5.08 0.45 15.47
CA GLU A 294 5.80 -0.19 14.35
C GLU A 294 4.91 -1.21 13.63
N ASP A 295 4.26 -2.10 14.38
CA ASP A 295 3.36 -3.11 13.84
C ASP A 295 2.10 -2.46 13.23
N GLY A 296 1.66 -1.32 13.79
CA GLY A 296 0.62 -0.43 13.28
C GLY A 296 1.01 0.36 12.02
N GLY A 297 2.30 0.39 11.66
CA GLY A 297 2.80 0.88 10.37
C GLY A 297 3.38 2.28 10.41
N ALA A 298 3.77 2.75 11.61
CA ALA A 298 4.64 3.91 11.72
C ALA A 298 5.95 3.64 10.98
N ASP A 299 6.46 4.65 10.27
CA ASP A 299 7.79 4.65 9.64
C ASP A 299 8.85 5.29 10.51
N VAL A 300 8.41 6.12 11.45
CA VAL A 300 9.23 6.87 12.40
C VAL A 300 8.40 7.07 13.66
N ILE A 301 9.06 7.06 14.81
CA ILE A 301 8.39 7.24 16.11
C ILE A 301 8.86 8.53 16.77
N ALA A 302 7.93 9.29 17.34
CA ALA A 302 8.19 10.43 18.21
C ALA A 302 7.65 10.17 19.61
N ILE A 303 8.37 10.67 20.62
CA ILE A 303 8.01 10.54 22.03
C ILE A 303 8.03 11.94 22.65
N PRO A 304 6.90 12.64 22.77
CA PRO A 304 6.84 14.00 23.29
C PRO A 304 7.00 14.03 24.84
N CYS A 305 8.08 13.43 25.35
CA CYS A 305 8.43 13.37 26.77
C CYS A 305 9.95 13.37 26.94
N ASN A 306 10.49 14.41 27.59
CA ASN A 306 11.93 14.55 27.82
C ASN A 306 12.49 13.36 28.61
N THR A 307 11.92 13.05 29.78
CA THR A 307 12.41 11.99 30.67
C THR A 307 12.36 10.60 30.05
N ALA A 308 11.40 10.33 29.15
CA ALA A 308 11.28 9.03 28.48
C ALA A 308 12.51 8.68 27.63
N HIS A 309 13.26 9.68 27.18
CA HIS A 309 14.42 9.45 26.34
C HIS A 309 15.61 8.78 27.05
N ALA A 310 15.62 8.76 28.39
CA ALA A 310 16.61 8.01 29.16
C ALA A 310 16.56 6.49 28.91
N PHE A 311 15.44 5.99 28.37
CA PHE A 311 15.17 4.55 28.20
C PHE A 311 15.24 4.10 26.74
N ILE A 312 15.53 5.00 25.78
CA ILE A 312 15.27 4.76 24.36
C ILE A 312 16.35 3.93 23.66
N ALA A 313 17.62 4.08 24.03
CA ALA A 313 18.70 3.33 23.38
C ALA A 313 18.46 1.80 23.30
N PRO A 314 18.11 1.09 24.39
CA PRO A 314 17.81 -0.34 24.31
C PRO A 314 16.50 -0.66 23.57
N ILE A 315 15.55 0.28 23.50
CA ILE A 315 14.28 0.13 22.80
C ILE A 315 14.50 0.24 21.29
N GLU A 316 15.14 1.33 20.84
CA GLU A 316 15.41 1.62 19.44
C GLU A 316 16.23 0.50 18.77
N ALA A 317 17.21 -0.07 19.49
CA ALA A 317 18.01 -1.20 19.02
C ALA A 317 17.19 -2.47 18.67
N ARG A 318 15.92 -2.55 19.08
CA ARG A 318 15.00 -3.67 18.82
C ARG A 318 13.87 -3.31 17.83
N LEU A 319 13.88 -2.09 17.30
CA LEU A 319 12.92 -1.62 16.31
C LEU A 319 13.55 -1.63 14.91
N ARG A 320 12.68 -1.72 13.91
CA ARG A 320 13.00 -1.57 12.47
C ARG A 320 12.84 -0.13 12.00
N VAL A 321 12.24 0.72 12.84
CA VAL A 321 11.95 2.13 12.56
C VAL A 321 12.67 3.02 13.58
N PRO A 322 13.20 4.17 13.15
CA PRO A 322 13.94 5.06 14.04
C PRO A 322 13.01 5.79 15.02
N ILE A 323 13.57 6.17 16.17
CA ILE A 323 12.93 7.08 17.12
C ILE A 323 13.59 8.45 17.01
N VAL A 324 12.78 9.50 16.81
CA VAL A 324 13.29 10.88 16.78
C VAL A 324 13.65 11.32 18.20
N SER A 325 14.95 11.51 18.44
CA SER A 325 15.47 12.09 19.68
C SER A 325 15.19 13.58 19.73
N MET A 326 14.24 14.01 20.55
CA MET A 326 13.90 15.43 20.65
C MET A 326 15.05 16.29 21.21
N MET A 327 15.93 15.73 22.05
CA MET A 327 17.10 16.46 22.57
C MET A 327 18.12 16.70 21.46
N SER A 328 18.37 15.70 20.60
CA SER A 328 19.27 15.86 19.46
C SER A 328 18.75 16.93 18.50
N VAL A 329 17.46 16.86 18.15
CA VAL A 329 16.79 17.87 17.29
C VAL A 329 16.85 19.26 17.93
N THR A 330 16.64 19.36 19.25
CA THR A 330 16.72 20.65 19.96
C THR A 330 18.13 21.20 19.96
N ALA A 331 19.14 20.37 20.21
CA ALA A 331 20.53 20.79 20.22
C ALA A 331 21.03 21.18 18.82
N ASP A 332 20.62 20.46 17.77
CA ASP A 332 20.87 20.84 16.37
C ASP A 332 20.25 22.20 16.04
N HIS A 333 19.00 22.41 16.47
CA HIS A 333 18.30 23.67 16.27
C HIS A 333 18.98 24.84 16.99
N LEU A 334 19.37 24.64 18.25
CA LEU A 334 20.12 25.65 19.02
C LEU A 334 21.42 26.01 18.32
N ARG A 335 22.16 24.99 17.85
CA ARG A 335 23.45 25.24 17.22
C ARG A 335 23.32 26.00 15.90
N THR A 336 22.31 25.65 15.10
CA THR A 336 22.04 26.26 13.79
C THR A 336 21.48 27.68 13.92
N THR A 337 20.55 27.89 14.84
CA THR A 337 19.81 29.16 14.96
C THR A 337 20.56 30.19 15.77
N PHE A 338 21.33 29.75 16.78
CA PHE A 338 22.03 30.63 17.70
C PHE A 338 23.53 30.27 17.77
N PRO A 339 24.31 30.43 16.69
CA PRO A 339 25.69 29.94 16.61
C PRO A 339 26.63 30.54 17.66
N ALA A 340 26.34 31.73 18.19
CA ALA A 340 27.14 32.40 19.21
C ALA A 340 26.80 31.99 20.66
N VAL A 341 25.75 31.19 20.88
CA VAL A 341 25.36 30.75 22.22
C VAL A 341 26.19 29.53 22.61
N GLU A 342 26.83 29.58 23.77
CA GLU A 342 27.67 28.49 24.31
C GLU A 342 27.07 27.85 25.57
N HIS A 343 26.33 28.64 26.37
CA HIS A 343 25.75 28.21 27.64
C HIS A 343 24.22 28.19 27.57
N ILE A 344 23.62 27.05 27.91
CA ILE A 344 22.17 26.82 27.85
C ILE A 344 21.62 26.54 29.24
N GLY A 345 20.70 27.40 29.71
CA GLY A 345 19.92 27.11 30.92
C GLY A 345 18.86 26.04 30.66
N LEU A 346 18.86 24.96 31.44
CA LEU A 346 17.88 23.87 31.33
C LEU A 346 16.85 23.95 32.47
N LEU A 347 15.58 24.11 32.10
CA LEU A 347 14.44 23.90 32.99
C LEU A 347 13.82 22.54 32.70
N ALA A 348 13.90 21.62 33.65
CA ALA A 348 13.42 20.26 33.45
C ALA A 348 13.01 19.59 34.77
N THR A 349 12.33 18.43 34.67
CA THR A 349 12.01 17.61 35.84
C THR A 349 13.28 17.00 36.44
N ASP A 350 13.23 16.63 37.72
CA ASP A 350 14.35 15.99 38.42
C ASP A 350 14.87 14.76 37.67
N GLY A 351 13.97 13.92 37.14
CA GLY A 351 14.35 12.75 36.34
C GLY A 351 15.09 13.12 35.05
N THR A 352 14.69 14.20 34.36
CA THR A 352 15.39 14.66 33.15
C THR A 352 16.80 15.15 33.51
N LEU A 353 16.94 15.92 34.59
CA LEU A 353 18.22 16.42 35.07
C LEU A 353 19.14 15.25 35.49
N ALA A 354 18.61 14.31 36.28
CA ALA A 354 19.34 13.14 36.76
C ALA A 354 19.81 12.22 35.62
N SER A 355 19.01 12.08 34.56
CA SER A 355 19.35 11.24 33.41
C SER A 355 20.48 11.80 32.53
N GLY A 356 20.71 13.12 32.56
CA GLY A 356 21.70 13.78 31.72
C GLY A 356 21.40 13.80 30.22
N VAL A 357 20.19 13.40 29.78
CA VAL A 357 19.88 13.23 28.34
C VAL A 357 20.09 14.51 27.50
N TYR A 358 19.78 15.68 28.05
CA TYR A 358 20.05 16.95 27.39
C TYR A 358 21.53 17.32 27.42
N ARG A 359 22.21 17.09 28.55
CA ARG A 359 23.65 17.35 28.69
C ARG A 359 24.43 16.60 27.62
N SER A 360 24.20 15.29 27.49
CA SER A 360 24.85 14.46 26.48
C SER A 360 24.57 14.94 25.05
N ALA A 361 23.34 15.38 24.75
CA ALA A 361 22.97 15.85 23.42
C ALA A 361 23.56 17.22 23.07
N LEU A 362 23.68 18.12 24.05
CA LEU A 362 24.26 19.46 23.91
C LEU A 362 25.79 19.40 23.80
N GLU A 363 26.45 18.65 24.68
CA GLU A 363 27.92 18.49 24.68
C GLU A 363 28.41 17.89 23.36
N ALA A 364 27.67 16.95 22.77
CA ALA A 364 27.95 16.38 21.45
C ALA A 364 27.97 17.42 20.30
N ARG A 365 27.46 18.63 20.53
CA ARG A 365 27.42 19.77 19.59
C ARG A 365 28.23 20.97 20.09
N GLY A 366 29.07 20.78 21.10
CA GLY A 366 29.90 21.84 21.69
C GLY A 366 29.10 22.90 22.45
N LEU A 367 27.92 22.52 22.97
CA LEU A 367 27.12 23.36 23.87
C LEU A 367 27.26 22.87 25.31
N THR A 368 27.16 23.79 26.27
CA THR A 368 27.26 23.50 27.71
C THR A 368 26.00 23.84 28.47
#